data_AF-A0A2T7DKI8-F1
#
_entry.id   AF-A0A2T7DKI8-F1
#
_cell.length_a   1.000
_cell.length_b   1.000
_cell.length_c   1.000
_cell.angle_alpha   90.00
_cell.angle_beta   90.00
_cell.angle_gamma   90.00
#
_symmetry.space_group_name_H-M   'P 1'
#
loop_
_entity.id
_entity.type
_entity.pdbx_description
1 polymer ?
#
loop_
_entity_poly.entity_id
_entity_poly.type
_entity_poly.pdbx_seq_one_letter_code
_entity_poly.pdbx_strand_id
1 'polypeptide(L)'
;MVAAIVLVGNRSTAAFWSEGSESWFSTGALLDARPQDAIYHGGARAFFFVTSREDVVSFRPTYGWNNNVNLARVDYDMQPRGDYADDVGFLEETGLGTMRRYLVESRGRLLMVVRCFYYEGGRTEVIRVFEFHVKPPAGNGQRPCATWKHLGTGLDGRMLFLGRGCSRSFEVARYNGFQESMIYFLDDGLVSVPSVDDRTLYSFTDMGRYDMGGIATAPWPVGLYPTRSDNAPPTWWLH
;
A
#
# COMPACT_ATOMS: atom_id res chain seq x y z
N MET A 1 0.18 -18.47 6.40
CA MET A 1 -0.76 -17.53 7.07
C MET A 1 -1.01 -16.37 6.12
N VAL A 2 -2.23 -15.87 6.08
CA VAL A 2 -2.65 -14.75 5.25
C VAL A 2 -3.30 -13.69 6.14
N ALA A 3 -3.21 -12.43 5.75
CA ALA A 3 -3.89 -11.31 6.40
C ALA A 3 -4.73 -10.53 5.38
N ALA A 4 -5.82 -9.94 5.85
CA ALA A 4 -6.73 -9.14 5.04
C ALA A 4 -7.23 -7.92 5.83
N ILE A 5 -7.56 -6.85 5.10
CA ILE A 5 -8.35 -5.74 5.63
C ILE A 5 -9.82 -6.09 5.39
N VAL A 6 -10.61 -6.16 6.44
CA VAL A 6 -12.04 -6.51 6.36
C VAL A 6 -12.89 -5.44 7.03
N LEU A 7 -14.13 -5.28 6.57
CA LEU A 7 -15.10 -4.35 7.15
C LEU A 7 -16.04 -5.11 8.10
N VAL A 8 -16.04 -4.76 9.38
CA VAL A 8 -16.92 -5.34 10.40
C VAL A 8 -17.65 -4.20 11.11
N GLY A 9 -18.98 -4.15 11.00
CA GLY A 9 -19.80 -3.14 11.66
C GLY A 9 -19.36 -1.69 11.35
N ASN A 10 -19.10 -1.39 10.08
CA ASN A 10 -18.58 -0.10 9.58
C ASN A 10 -17.17 0.28 10.05
N ARG A 11 -16.41 -0.65 10.66
CA ARG A 11 -15.02 -0.44 11.05
C ARG A 11 -14.11 -1.37 10.26
N SER A 12 -13.02 -0.84 9.73
CA SER A 12 -12.00 -1.67 9.09
C SER A 12 -11.12 -2.33 10.17
N THR A 13 -10.89 -3.63 10.04
CA THR A 13 -10.07 -4.43 10.95
C THR A 13 -9.16 -5.39 10.16
N ALA A 14 -8.12 -5.87 10.84
CA ALA A 14 -7.22 -6.89 10.34
C ALA A 14 -7.86 -8.25 10.64
N ALA A 15 -8.00 -9.07 9.62
CA ALA A 15 -8.35 -10.47 9.75
C ALA A 15 -7.17 -11.32 9.32
N PHE A 16 -6.99 -12.44 10.01
CA PHE A 16 -5.91 -13.38 9.76
C PHE A 16 -6.48 -14.77 9.60
N TRP A 17 -5.82 -15.57 8.76
CA TRP A 17 -6.11 -16.98 8.60
C TRP A 17 -4.81 -17.77 8.49
N SER A 18 -4.75 -18.88 9.21
CA SER A 18 -3.65 -19.84 9.16
C SER A 18 -4.17 -21.20 8.71
N GLU A 19 -3.25 -21.99 8.14
CA GLU A 19 -3.53 -23.38 7.83
C GLU A 19 -3.97 -24.13 9.09
N GLY A 20 -5.04 -24.93 8.96
CA GLY A 20 -5.68 -25.63 10.08
C GLY A 20 -6.70 -24.79 10.85
N SER A 21 -6.84 -23.48 10.58
CA SER A 21 -7.90 -22.67 11.17
C SER A 21 -9.23 -22.85 10.41
N GLU A 22 -10.32 -23.10 11.13
CA GLU A 22 -11.66 -23.24 10.54
C GLU A 22 -12.25 -21.91 10.05
N SER A 23 -11.78 -20.79 10.62
CA SER A 23 -12.31 -19.45 10.31
C SER A 23 -11.23 -18.37 10.39
N TRP A 24 -11.55 -17.20 9.84
CA TRP A 24 -10.74 -16.00 10.03
C TRP A 24 -10.88 -15.49 11.45
N PHE A 25 -9.79 -15.00 12.03
CA PHE A 25 -9.76 -14.39 13.35
C PHE A 25 -9.22 -12.97 13.29
N SER A 26 -9.65 -12.12 14.22
CA SER A 26 -9.25 -10.72 14.31
C SER A 26 -8.74 -10.42 15.70
N THR A 27 -7.79 -9.49 15.79
CA THR A 27 -7.24 -8.97 17.04
C THR A 27 -7.93 -7.69 17.51
N GLY A 28 -9.06 -7.31 16.92
CA GLY A 28 -9.78 -6.07 17.21
C GLY A 28 -9.52 -4.94 16.21
N ALA A 29 -9.93 -3.70 16.52
CA ALA A 29 -9.83 -2.56 15.60
C ALA A 29 -8.37 -2.29 15.16
N LEU A 30 -8.14 -2.02 13.87
CA LEU A 30 -6.80 -1.76 13.32
C LEU A 30 -6.21 -0.47 13.88
N LEU A 31 -6.74 0.67 13.45
CA LEU A 31 -6.24 2.01 13.72
C LEU A 31 -7.42 3.00 13.62
N ASP A 32 -7.25 4.21 14.15
CA ASP A 32 -8.28 5.26 14.12
C ASP A 32 -8.56 5.80 12.71
N ALA A 33 -7.66 5.53 11.76
CA ALA A 33 -7.77 5.91 10.36
C ALA A 33 -8.02 4.69 9.45
N ARG A 34 -8.59 4.95 8.27
CA ARG A 34 -8.92 3.91 7.29
C ARG A 34 -7.63 3.24 6.79
N PRO A 35 -7.47 1.91 6.94
CA PRO A 35 -6.35 1.18 6.36
C PRO A 35 -6.41 1.24 4.82
N GLN A 36 -5.26 1.46 4.18
CA GLN A 36 -5.14 1.56 2.72
C GLN A 36 -4.44 0.34 2.12
N ASP A 37 -3.43 -0.20 2.79
CA ASP A 37 -2.70 -1.36 2.29
C ASP A 37 -2.10 -2.22 3.40
N ALA A 38 -1.75 -3.46 3.05
CA ALA A 38 -1.10 -4.42 3.93
C ALA A 38 -0.07 -5.27 3.19
N ILE A 39 1.00 -5.65 3.88
CA ILE A 39 2.04 -6.55 3.34
C ILE A 39 2.58 -7.48 4.43
N TYR A 40 2.97 -8.69 4.05
CA TYR A 40 3.85 -9.52 4.88
C TYR A 40 5.31 -9.21 4.56
N HIS A 41 6.07 -8.74 5.55
CA HIS A 41 7.48 -8.45 5.38
C HIS A 41 8.32 -9.66 5.82
N GLY A 42 8.97 -10.32 4.87
CA GLY A 42 9.70 -11.57 5.06
C GLY A 42 10.82 -11.45 6.10
N GLY A 43 11.63 -10.39 6.03
CA GLY A 43 12.73 -10.17 6.97
C GLY A 43 12.28 -9.91 8.42
N ALA A 44 11.12 -9.28 8.61
CA ALA A 44 10.59 -8.93 9.92
C ALA A 44 9.63 -10.00 10.47
N ARG A 45 9.23 -10.93 9.59
CA ARG A 45 8.26 -12.00 9.83
C ARG A 45 6.95 -11.49 10.42
N ALA A 46 6.48 -10.35 9.92
CA ALA A 46 5.30 -9.65 10.44
C ALA A 46 4.47 -9.07 9.30
N PHE A 47 3.17 -8.95 9.54
CA PHE A 47 2.25 -8.23 8.68
C PHE A 47 2.27 -6.75 9.06
N PHE A 48 2.42 -5.86 8.09
CA PHE A 48 2.35 -4.42 8.25
C PHE A 48 1.09 -3.90 7.57
N PHE A 49 0.45 -2.93 8.20
CA PHE A 49 -0.69 -2.20 7.65
C PHE A 49 -0.40 -0.71 7.69
N VAL A 50 -0.82 0.02 6.66
CA VAL A 50 -0.72 1.49 6.59
C VAL A 50 -2.09 2.11 6.44
N THR A 51 -2.30 3.27 7.06
CA THR A 51 -3.58 4.02 6.97
C THR A 51 -3.53 5.16 5.99
N SER A 52 -4.68 5.79 5.76
CA SER A 52 -4.80 7.05 5.03
C SER A 52 -4.05 8.22 5.68
N ARG A 53 -3.70 8.11 6.96
CA ARG A 53 -2.88 9.08 7.71
C ARG A 53 -1.41 8.66 7.81
N GLU A 54 -1.01 7.61 7.10
CA GLU A 54 0.36 7.08 7.11
C GLU A 54 0.77 6.43 8.44
N ASP A 55 -0.20 6.18 9.32
CA ASP A 55 0.02 5.41 10.55
C ASP A 55 0.35 3.96 10.21
N VAL A 56 1.22 3.34 11.03
CA VAL A 56 1.64 1.95 10.85
C VAL A 56 1.27 1.13 12.07
N VAL A 57 0.72 -0.05 11.82
CA VAL A 57 0.59 -1.12 12.81
C VAL A 57 1.17 -2.39 12.23
N SER A 58 1.85 -3.17 13.08
CA SER A 58 2.34 -4.50 12.69
C SER A 58 1.79 -5.61 13.58
N PHE A 59 1.67 -6.80 12.99
CA PHE A 59 1.25 -8.02 13.68
C PHE A 59 2.27 -9.10 13.39
N ARG A 60 2.97 -9.54 14.44
CA ARG A 60 3.92 -10.65 14.36
C ARG A 60 3.25 -11.93 14.85
N PRO A 61 3.11 -12.96 14.00
CA PRO A 61 2.65 -14.27 14.43
C PRO A 61 3.62 -14.87 15.45
N THR A 62 3.09 -15.34 16.57
CA THR A 62 3.80 -16.14 17.57
C THR A 62 3.08 -17.47 17.72
N TYR A 63 3.83 -18.55 17.76
CA TYR A 63 3.28 -19.91 17.83
C TYR A 63 3.44 -20.43 19.25
N GLY A 64 2.31 -20.67 19.92
CA GLY A 64 2.29 -21.25 21.26
C GLY A 64 2.35 -22.79 21.22
N TRP A 65 2.26 -23.40 22.41
CA TRP A 65 2.02 -24.84 22.50
C TRP A 65 0.69 -25.21 21.81
N ASN A 66 0.66 -26.36 21.12
CA ASN A 66 -0.47 -26.88 20.33
C ASN A 66 -0.78 -26.12 19.02
N ASN A 67 0.21 -25.50 18.37
CA ASN A 67 0.04 -24.75 17.10
C ASN A 67 -0.94 -23.57 17.18
N ASN A 68 -1.32 -23.13 18.38
CA ASN A 68 -2.12 -21.93 18.54
C ASN A 68 -1.34 -20.71 18.08
N VAL A 69 -1.93 -19.97 17.14
CA VAL A 69 -1.37 -18.71 16.64
C VAL A 69 -1.83 -17.59 17.56
N ASN A 70 -0.88 -16.85 18.10
CA ASN A 70 -1.09 -15.53 18.68
C ASN A 70 -0.49 -14.47 17.76
N LEU A 71 -0.96 -13.23 17.87
CA LEU A 71 -0.47 -12.11 17.08
C LEU A 71 0.00 -11.01 18.03
N ALA A 72 1.31 -10.82 18.10
CA ALA A 72 1.89 -9.70 18.82
C ALA A 72 1.69 -8.42 17.99
N ARG A 73 0.79 -7.56 18.47
CA ARG A 73 0.49 -6.25 17.88
C ARG A 73 1.51 -5.21 18.33
N VAL A 74 1.97 -4.40 17.40
CA VAL A 74 2.81 -3.21 17.67
C VAL A 74 2.24 -2.02 16.93
N ASP A 75 1.73 -1.06 17.69
CA ASP A 75 1.35 0.27 17.20
C ASP A 75 2.56 1.20 17.25
N TYR A 76 2.88 1.83 16.12
CA TYR A 76 3.99 2.78 16.03
C TYR A 76 3.51 4.20 16.31
N ASP A 77 4.30 4.94 17.08
CA ASP A 77 4.10 6.39 17.24
C ASP A 77 4.69 7.10 16.03
N MET A 78 3.85 7.36 15.03
CA MET A 78 4.26 7.83 13.72
C MET A 78 4.43 9.35 13.71
N GLN A 79 5.66 9.79 13.45
CA GLN A 79 5.91 11.18 13.09
C GLN A 79 5.60 11.40 11.61
N PRO A 80 4.85 12.46 11.27
CA PRO A 80 4.56 12.82 9.89
C PRO A 80 5.85 12.94 9.06
N ARG A 81 5.79 12.52 7.79
CA ARG A 81 6.85 12.86 6.84
C ARG A 81 6.90 14.37 6.61
N GLY A 82 8.06 14.87 6.19
CA GLY A 82 8.34 16.31 6.11
C GLY A 82 7.37 17.10 5.22
N ASP A 83 6.85 16.48 4.16
CA ASP A 83 5.96 17.05 3.15
C ASP A 83 4.48 16.67 3.36
N TYR A 84 4.13 16.05 4.50
CA TYR A 84 2.76 15.60 4.78
C TYR A 84 1.78 16.77 4.94
N ALA A 85 2.19 17.81 5.67
CA ALA A 85 1.35 18.96 5.96
C ALA A 85 1.01 19.75 4.68
N ASP A 86 1.98 19.89 3.77
CA ASP A 86 1.77 20.56 2.49
C ASP A 86 0.78 19.78 1.61
N ASP A 87 0.94 18.45 1.52
CA ASP A 87 0.04 17.61 0.72
C ASP A 87 -1.39 17.60 1.29
N VAL A 88 -1.55 17.48 2.62
CA VAL A 88 -2.87 17.50 3.26
C VAL A 88 -3.49 18.89 3.18
N GLY A 89 -2.73 19.95 3.44
CA GLY A 89 -3.20 21.33 3.33
C GLY A 89 -3.71 21.65 1.93
N PHE A 90 -2.98 21.22 0.90
CA PHE A 90 -3.44 21.38 -0.49
C PHE A 90 -4.77 20.65 -0.76
N LEU A 91 -4.91 19.41 -0.27
CA LEU A 91 -6.14 18.64 -0.45
C LEU A 91 -7.33 19.23 0.31
N GLU A 92 -7.10 19.75 1.52
CA GLU A 92 -8.13 20.38 2.34
C GLU A 92 -8.57 21.74 1.76
N GLU A 93 -7.63 22.54 1.26
CA GLU A 93 -7.90 23.85 0.67
C GLU A 93 -8.64 23.74 -0.67
N THR A 94 -8.17 22.86 -1.55
CA THR A 94 -8.72 22.75 -2.90
C THR A 94 -9.91 21.81 -2.98
N GLY A 95 -9.99 20.80 -2.10
CA GLY A 95 -10.91 19.66 -2.24
C GLY A 95 -10.63 18.80 -3.47
N LEU A 96 -9.56 19.09 -4.23
CA LEU A 96 -9.24 18.49 -5.51
C LEU A 96 -8.07 17.52 -5.36
N GLY A 97 -8.39 16.28 -4.99
CA GLY A 97 -7.47 15.17 -5.16
C GLY A 97 -7.58 14.07 -4.13
N THR A 98 -6.71 13.07 -4.26
CA THR A 98 -6.59 12.00 -3.28
C THR A 98 -5.17 11.44 -3.24
N MET A 99 -4.85 10.72 -2.17
CA MET A 99 -3.58 10.01 -2.01
C MET A 99 -3.85 8.54 -1.72
N ARG A 100 -3.16 7.66 -2.45
CA ARG A 100 -3.15 6.21 -2.21
C ARG A 100 -1.77 5.77 -1.75
N ARG A 101 -1.73 4.91 -0.75
CA ARG A 101 -0.51 4.38 -0.14
C ARG A 101 -0.42 2.89 -0.40
N TYR A 102 0.75 2.45 -0.87
CA TYR A 102 1.05 1.06 -1.14
C TYR A 102 2.29 0.66 -0.33
N LEU A 103 2.26 -0.53 0.27
CA LEU A 103 3.41 -1.08 0.97
C LEU A 103 4.15 -2.06 0.07
N VAL A 104 5.47 -1.92 -0.01
CA VAL A 104 6.32 -2.83 -0.77
C VAL A 104 7.57 -3.20 0.03
N GLU A 105 7.89 -4.49 0.09
CA GLU A 105 9.16 -4.97 0.60
C GLU A 105 10.19 -4.92 -0.55
N SER A 106 11.31 -4.25 -0.31
CA SER A 106 12.41 -4.16 -1.27
C SER A 106 13.76 -4.21 -0.57
N ARG A 107 14.60 -5.17 -0.95
CA ARG A 107 15.92 -5.42 -0.32
C ARG A 107 15.85 -5.50 1.22
N GLY A 108 14.81 -6.14 1.74
CA GLY A 108 14.58 -6.30 3.18
C GLY A 108 14.15 -5.03 3.93
N ARG A 109 13.80 -3.96 3.19
CA ARG A 109 13.26 -2.71 3.73
C ARG A 109 11.78 -2.62 3.41
N LEU A 110 11.02 -2.07 4.35
CA LEU A 110 9.62 -1.70 4.13
C LEU A 110 9.56 -0.30 3.53
N LEU A 111 8.98 -0.19 2.34
CA LEU A 111 8.73 1.09 1.68
C LEU A 111 7.22 1.37 1.62
N MET A 112 6.87 2.65 1.74
CA MET A 112 5.56 3.18 1.38
C MET A 112 5.71 3.96 0.07
N VAL A 113 4.88 3.63 -0.91
CA VAL A 113 4.75 4.39 -2.15
C VAL A 113 3.45 5.18 -2.08
N VAL A 114 3.55 6.51 -2.15
CA VAL A 114 2.41 7.43 -2.16
C VAL A 114 2.16 7.84 -3.59
N ARG A 115 0.94 7.60 -4.06
CA ARG A 115 0.45 8.00 -5.38
C ARG A 115 -0.55 9.12 -5.21
N CYS A 116 -0.26 10.27 -5.79
CA CYS A 116 -1.06 11.48 -5.69
C CYS A 116 -1.82 11.74 -6.98
N PHE A 117 -3.10 12.04 -6.83
CA PHE A 117 -4.02 12.40 -7.88
C PHE A 117 -4.47 13.82 -7.59
N TYR A 118 -3.72 14.82 -8.06
CA TYR A 118 -4.10 16.22 -7.91
C TYR A 118 -4.99 16.62 -9.09
N TYR A 119 -6.00 17.48 -8.87
CA TYR A 119 -6.90 18.02 -9.90
C TYR A 119 -7.99 17.07 -10.46
N GLU A 120 -8.95 17.65 -11.20
CA GLU A 120 -10.21 17.02 -11.67
C GLU A 120 -10.03 15.88 -12.69
N GLY A 121 -8.80 15.53 -13.08
CA GLY A 121 -8.53 14.48 -14.07
C GLY A 121 -8.56 13.05 -13.49
N GLY A 122 -8.47 12.90 -12.16
CA GLY A 122 -8.41 11.58 -11.50
C GLY A 122 -7.21 10.73 -11.94
N ARG A 123 -6.18 11.34 -12.53
CA ARG A 123 -4.98 10.67 -13.03
C ARG A 123 -3.83 10.81 -12.04
N THR A 124 -2.85 9.94 -12.21
CA THR A 124 -1.63 9.96 -11.42
C THR A 124 -0.76 11.12 -11.87
N GLU A 125 -0.49 12.03 -10.95
CA GLU A 125 0.37 13.18 -11.19
C GLU A 125 1.77 12.91 -10.66
N VAL A 126 1.87 12.51 -9.39
CA VAL A 126 3.15 12.32 -8.70
C VAL A 126 3.14 11.01 -7.93
N ILE A 127 4.28 10.32 -7.95
CA ILE A 127 4.54 9.17 -7.08
C ILE A 127 5.79 9.47 -6.26
N ARG A 128 5.69 9.35 -4.93
CA ARG A 128 6.80 9.51 -3.98
C ARG A 128 7.02 8.21 -3.22
N VAL A 129 8.28 7.91 -2.89
CA VAL A 129 8.67 6.69 -2.19
C VAL A 129 9.35 7.04 -0.88
N PHE A 130 8.91 6.38 0.19
CA PHE A 130 9.40 6.59 1.54
C PHE A 130 9.84 5.26 2.15
N GLU A 131 10.92 5.29 2.91
CA GLU A 131 11.41 4.16 3.68
C GLU A 131 10.89 4.24 5.12
N PHE A 132 10.42 3.12 5.66
CA PHE A 132 9.99 3.03 7.05
C PHE A 132 11.19 3.01 8.00
N HIS A 133 11.27 4.00 8.90
CA HIS A 133 12.37 4.15 9.86
C HIS A 133 11.84 4.11 11.28
N VAL A 134 12.22 3.09 12.05
CA VAL A 134 11.95 3.00 13.50
C VAL A 134 13.09 3.67 14.25
N LYS A 135 12.77 4.65 15.08
CA LYS A 135 13.74 5.35 15.91
C LYS A 135 14.11 4.49 17.13
N PRO A 136 15.32 4.66 17.68
CA PRO A 136 15.69 4.01 18.94
C PRO A 136 14.65 4.34 20.04
N PRO A 137 14.26 3.36 20.87
CA PRO A 137 13.29 3.61 21.92
C PRO A 137 13.81 4.64 22.93
N ALA A 138 12.97 5.61 23.29
CA ALA A 138 13.29 6.63 24.29
C ALA A 138 13.19 6.12 25.74
N GLY A 139 12.65 4.91 25.95
CA GLY A 139 12.54 4.27 27.26
C GLY A 139 11.74 2.95 27.23
N ASN A 140 11.68 2.28 28.38
CA ASN A 140 10.94 1.01 28.54
C ASN A 140 9.42 1.26 28.54
N GLY A 141 8.67 0.51 27.73
CA GLY A 141 7.20 0.48 27.73
C GLY A 141 6.51 1.53 26.84
N GLN A 142 7.25 2.39 26.13
CA GLN A 142 6.67 3.32 25.16
C GLN A 142 6.47 2.64 23.79
N ARG A 143 5.46 3.09 23.03
CA ARG A 143 5.30 2.71 21.63
C ARG A 143 6.58 3.10 20.86
N PRO A 144 7.06 2.24 19.95
CA PRO A 144 8.22 2.58 19.12
C PRO A 144 7.88 3.79 18.24
N CYS A 145 8.68 4.85 18.36
CA CYS A 145 8.56 6.01 17.48
C CYS A 145 9.10 5.66 16.10
N ALA A 146 8.40 6.05 15.04
CA ALA A 146 8.80 5.79 13.66
C ALA A 146 8.44 6.97 12.74
N THR A 147 9.01 6.97 11.54
CA THR A 147 8.73 7.98 10.51
C THR A 147 8.93 7.40 9.11
N TRP A 148 8.44 8.11 8.11
CA TRP A 148 8.62 7.83 6.70
C TRP A 148 9.70 8.76 6.13
N LYS A 149 10.84 8.21 5.72
CA LYS A 149 11.95 8.98 5.16
C LYS A 149 11.92 8.94 3.64
N HIS A 150 11.89 10.10 2.99
CA HIS A 150 11.89 10.18 1.52
C HIS A 150 13.12 9.48 0.91
N LEU A 151 12.91 8.63 -0.09
CA LEU A 151 13.96 7.80 -0.71
C LEU A 151 14.78 8.54 -1.77
N GLY A 152 14.37 9.75 -2.15
CA GLY A 152 15.03 10.57 -3.17
C GLY A 152 14.30 10.47 -4.51
N THR A 153 15.01 10.57 -5.64
CA THR A 153 14.42 10.60 -6.99
C THR A 153 14.71 9.33 -7.80
N GLY A 154 15.22 8.27 -7.18
CA GLY A 154 15.61 7.04 -7.87
C GLY A 154 15.32 5.76 -7.08
N LEU A 155 15.30 4.64 -7.80
CA LEU A 155 15.11 3.30 -7.21
C LEU A 155 16.36 2.43 -7.31
N ASP A 156 17.54 2.99 -7.58
CA ASP A 156 18.84 2.29 -7.65
C ASP A 156 18.81 0.89 -8.31
N GLY A 157 18.23 0.82 -9.51
CA GLY A 157 18.14 -0.43 -10.29
C GLY A 157 16.96 -1.32 -9.91
N ARG A 158 15.97 -0.82 -9.17
CA ARG A 158 14.76 -1.58 -8.77
C ARG A 158 13.56 -1.18 -9.61
N MET A 159 12.68 -2.15 -9.83
CA MET A 159 11.32 -1.95 -10.34
C MET A 159 10.33 -2.19 -9.21
N LEU A 160 9.31 -1.34 -9.10
CA LEU A 160 8.21 -1.52 -8.17
C LEU A 160 6.92 -1.74 -8.95
N PHE A 161 6.18 -2.80 -8.63
CA PHE A 161 4.86 -3.08 -9.17
C PHE A 161 3.86 -2.82 -8.06
N LEU A 162 3.03 -1.79 -8.22
CA LEU A 162 2.09 -1.34 -7.18
C LEU A 162 0.73 -2.00 -7.36
N GLY A 163 0.20 -2.55 -6.28
CA GLY A 163 -1.16 -3.04 -6.18
C GLY A 163 -1.53 -3.30 -4.71
N ARG A 164 -2.78 -3.06 -4.34
CA ARG A 164 -3.24 -3.27 -2.96
C ARG A 164 -3.08 -4.74 -2.57
N GLY A 165 -2.38 -4.99 -1.48
CA GLY A 165 -2.07 -6.32 -0.94
C GLY A 165 -1.09 -7.14 -1.76
N CYS A 166 -0.66 -6.65 -2.92
CA CYS A 166 0.09 -7.43 -3.90
C CYS A 166 1.28 -6.69 -4.51
N SER A 167 1.69 -5.56 -3.95
CA SER A 167 2.87 -4.85 -4.44
C SER A 167 4.13 -5.72 -4.36
N ARG A 168 5.01 -5.60 -5.35
CA ARG A 168 6.26 -6.38 -5.46
C ARG A 168 7.41 -5.51 -5.94
N SER A 169 8.62 -5.90 -5.55
CA SER A 169 9.86 -5.27 -6.00
C SER A 169 10.76 -6.29 -6.68
N PHE A 170 11.40 -5.88 -7.79
CA PHE A 170 12.34 -6.69 -8.55
C PHE A 170 13.60 -5.89 -8.88
N GLU A 171 14.70 -6.61 -9.10
CA GLU A 171 15.94 -6.02 -9.60
C GLU A 171 15.89 -5.95 -11.14
N VAL A 172 16.08 -4.76 -11.72
CA VAL A 172 16.13 -4.54 -13.18
C VAL A 172 17.13 -5.50 -13.82
N ALA A 173 18.31 -5.66 -13.22
CA ALA A 173 19.40 -6.49 -13.72
C ALA A 173 19.05 -7.99 -13.86
N ARG A 174 17.93 -8.46 -13.29
CA ARG A 174 17.47 -9.85 -13.42
C ARG A 174 16.59 -10.10 -14.65
N TYR A 175 16.15 -9.05 -15.34
CA TYR A 175 15.18 -9.16 -16.44
C TYR A 175 15.70 -8.49 -17.71
N ASN A 176 15.95 -9.29 -18.74
CA ASN A 176 16.31 -8.78 -20.06
C ASN A 176 15.13 -7.95 -20.63
N GLY A 177 15.44 -6.77 -21.19
CA GLY A 177 14.44 -5.86 -21.76
C GLY A 177 13.99 -4.73 -20.84
N PHE A 178 14.38 -4.75 -19.56
CA PHE A 178 14.24 -3.61 -18.66
C PHE A 178 15.61 -2.96 -18.48
N GLN A 179 15.73 -1.68 -18.81
CA GLN A 179 16.98 -0.92 -18.70
C GLN A 179 16.91 0.18 -17.64
N GLU A 180 15.71 0.49 -17.15
CA GLU A 180 15.45 1.66 -16.31
C GLU A 180 14.72 1.26 -15.03
N SER A 181 15.00 2.02 -13.98
CA SER A 181 14.32 1.90 -12.68
C SER A 181 12.96 2.59 -12.76
N MET A 182 11.88 1.82 -12.66
CA MET A 182 10.52 2.30 -12.93
C MET A 182 9.51 1.82 -11.89
N ILE A 183 8.44 2.59 -11.70
CA ILE A 183 7.28 2.18 -10.90
C ILE A 183 6.13 1.88 -11.86
N TYR A 184 5.59 0.67 -11.81
CA TYR A 184 4.42 0.24 -12.56
C TYR A 184 3.20 0.23 -11.63
N PHE A 185 2.08 0.77 -12.09
CA PHE A 185 0.88 0.90 -11.26
C PHE A 185 -0.39 0.53 -12.01
N LEU A 186 -1.34 -0.01 -11.26
CA LEU A 186 -2.68 -0.40 -11.72
C LEU A 186 -3.72 0.60 -11.21
N ASP A 187 -4.87 0.66 -11.87
CA ASP A 187 -5.99 1.49 -11.44
C ASP A 187 -6.81 0.73 -10.40
N ASP A 188 -6.61 1.05 -9.13
CA ASP A 188 -7.38 0.50 -8.02
C ASP A 188 -8.61 1.36 -7.66
N GLY A 189 -9.09 2.15 -8.63
CA GLY A 189 -10.28 2.97 -8.55
C GLY A 189 -11.57 2.18 -8.75
N LEU A 190 -12.63 2.69 -8.13
CA LEU A 190 -13.99 2.20 -8.30
C LEU A 190 -14.81 3.29 -8.99
N VAL A 191 -15.67 2.89 -9.93
CA VAL A 191 -16.62 3.76 -10.63
C VAL A 191 -18.03 3.30 -10.26
N SER A 192 -18.77 4.15 -9.56
CA SER A 192 -20.21 3.97 -9.37
C SER A 192 -20.90 4.28 -10.69
N VAL A 193 -21.57 3.29 -11.27
CA VAL A 193 -22.39 3.51 -12.46
C VAL A 193 -23.85 3.52 -12.01
N PRO A 194 -24.62 4.59 -12.27
CA PRO A 194 -26.06 4.56 -12.07
C PRO A 194 -26.64 3.50 -13.00
N SER A 195 -26.88 2.32 -12.45
CA SER A 195 -27.45 1.15 -13.12
C SER A 195 -28.57 0.62 -12.25
N VAL A 196 -29.47 -0.19 -12.82
CA VAL A 196 -30.64 -0.75 -12.12
C VAL A 196 -30.24 -1.50 -10.83
N ASP A 197 -28.99 -2.00 -10.75
CA ASP A 197 -28.45 -2.78 -9.64
C ASP A 197 -27.46 -2.02 -8.73
N ASP A 198 -27.24 -0.71 -8.94
CA ASP A 198 -26.29 0.12 -8.18
C ASP A 198 -24.86 -0.50 -8.06
N ARG A 199 -24.45 -1.23 -9.10
CA ARG A 199 -23.17 -1.97 -9.09
C ARG A 199 -21.98 -1.02 -9.21
N THR A 200 -21.02 -1.21 -8.31
CA THR A 200 -19.72 -0.54 -8.38
C THR A 200 -18.77 -1.33 -9.30
N LEU A 201 -18.18 -0.66 -10.30
CA LEU A 201 -17.23 -1.27 -11.25
C LEU A 201 -15.78 -0.93 -10.89
N TYR A 202 -14.85 -1.81 -11.22
CA TYR A 202 -13.42 -1.51 -11.18
C TYR A 202 -13.00 -0.69 -12.41
N SER A 203 -12.17 0.32 -12.19
CA SER A 203 -11.61 1.19 -13.24
C SER A 203 -10.29 0.64 -13.79
N PHE A 204 -10.00 0.94 -15.07
CA PHE A 204 -8.76 0.57 -15.77
C PHE A 204 -8.18 1.78 -16.53
N THR A 205 -8.58 3.00 -16.16
CA THR A 205 -8.25 4.21 -16.94
C THR A 205 -6.93 4.85 -16.53
N ASP A 206 -6.54 4.71 -15.28
CA ASP A 206 -5.31 5.29 -14.75
C ASP A 206 -4.30 4.19 -14.38
N MET A 207 -3.82 3.52 -15.42
CA MET A 207 -2.75 2.54 -15.33
C MET A 207 -1.53 3.10 -16.05
N GLY A 208 -0.33 2.83 -15.55
CA GLY A 208 0.87 3.22 -16.29
C GLY A 208 2.16 2.80 -15.64
N ARG A 209 3.21 3.49 -16.07
CA ARG A 209 4.52 3.51 -15.44
C ARG A 209 4.89 4.94 -15.04
N TYR A 210 5.76 5.07 -14.06
CA TYR A 210 6.27 6.32 -13.56
C TYR A 210 7.79 6.28 -13.47
N ASP A 211 8.41 7.29 -14.07
CA ASP A 211 9.83 7.59 -13.94
C ASP A 211 10.03 8.60 -12.81
N MET A 212 10.71 8.17 -11.75
CA MET A 212 10.99 9.00 -10.59
C MET A 212 12.07 10.06 -10.87
N GLY A 213 12.99 9.78 -11.80
CA GLY A 213 14.06 10.70 -12.18
C GLY A 213 13.56 11.82 -13.08
N GLY A 214 12.72 11.48 -14.05
CA GLY A 214 12.04 12.42 -14.94
C GLY A 214 10.78 13.08 -14.36
N ILE A 215 10.27 12.59 -13.22
CA ILE A 215 8.99 13.00 -12.62
C ILE A 215 7.88 12.94 -13.67
N ALA A 216 7.76 11.80 -14.34
CA ALA A 216 6.89 11.65 -15.51
C ALA A 216 6.08 10.36 -15.44
N THR A 217 4.78 10.45 -15.71
CA THR A 217 3.92 9.30 -15.98
C THR A 217 3.87 8.99 -17.46
N ALA A 218 3.80 7.70 -17.80
CA ALA A 218 3.45 7.23 -19.13
C ALA A 218 2.34 6.18 -19.01
N PRO A 219 1.23 6.32 -19.75
CA PRO A 219 0.15 5.33 -19.73
C PRO A 219 0.62 4.00 -20.31
N TRP A 220 -0.11 2.92 -20.01
CA TRP A 220 0.09 1.66 -20.75
C TRP A 220 -0.15 1.87 -22.25
N PRO A 221 0.55 1.10 -23.11
CA PRO A 221 0.23 1.09 -24.53
C PRO A 221 -1.27 0.82 -24.73
N VAL A 222 -1.88 1.59 -25.62
CA VAL A 222 -3.30 1.39 -25.97
C VAL A 222 -3.48 -0.05 -26.43
N GLY A 223 -4.34 -0.81 -25.74
CA GLY A 223 -4.49 -2.24 -25.92
C GLY A 223 -5.91 -2.75 -25.61
N LEU A 224 -6.13 -4.05 -25.80
CA LEU A 224 -7.42 -4.76 -25.69
C LEU A 224 -7.94 -4.92 -24.25
N TYR A 225 -7.52 -4.09 -23.30
CA TYR A 225 -8.05 -4.16 -21.94
C TYR A 225 -9.33 -3.31 -21.83
N PRO A 226 -10.36 -3.79 -21.13
CA PRO A 226 -11.59 -3.02 -20.94
C PRO A 226 -11.28 -1.79 -20.10
N THR A 227 -12.06 -0.71 -20.26
CA THR A 227 -11.92 0.50 -19.44
C THR A 227 -12.51 0.31 -18.03
N ARG A 228 -13.40 -0.68 -17.86
CA ARG A 228 -14.08 -1.02 -16.60
C ARG A 228 -14.38 -2.53 -16.55
N SER A 229 -14.47 -3.10 -15.34
CA SER A 229 -14.89 -4.50 -15.14
C SER A 229 -15.71 -4.64 -13.85
N ASP A 230 -16.71 -5.51 -13.84
CA ASP A 230 -17.44 -5.95 -12.63
C ASP A 230 -16.85 -7.22 -12.01
N ASN A 231 -16.00 -7.95 -12.72
CA ASN A 231 -15.43 -9.21 -12.25
C ASN A 231 -14.34 -9.06 -11.18
N ALA A 232 -13.28 -8.28 -11.47
CA ALA A 232 -12.12 -8.15 -10.60
C ALA A 232 -11.37 -6.83 -10.83
N PRO A 233 -10.66 -6.30 -9.82
CA PRO A 233 -9.72 -5.19 -10.02
C PRO A 233 -8.53 -5.65 -10.86
N PRO A 234 -7.86 -4.73 -11.59
CA PRO A 234 -6.59 -5.08 -12.20
C PRO A 234 -5.60 -5.53 -11.12
N THR A 235 -4.97 -6.69 -11.34
CA THR A 235 -4.08 -7.34 -10.38
C THR A 235 -2.84 -7.88 -11.08
N TRP A 236 -1.70 -7.82 -10.41
CA TRP A 236 -0.44 -8.40 -10.87
C TRP A 236 -0.46 -9.93 -10.75
N TRP A 237 -0.29 -10.61 -11.88
CA TRP A 237 0.03 -12.04 -11.93
C TRP A 237 1.52 -12.18 -12.20
N LEU A 238 2.31 -12.18 -11.12
CA LEU A 238 3.76 -12.30 -11.17
C LEU A 238 4.11 -13.70 -10.63
N HIS A 239 4.55 -14.57 -11.53
CA HIS A 239 5.03 -15.92 -11.22
C HIS A 239 6.55 -15.94 -11.11
#